data_AF-A0A9N8DEJ7-F1
#
_entry.id   AF-A0A9N8DEJ7-F1
#
_cell.length_a   1.000
_cell.length_b   1.000
_cell.length_c   1.000
_cell.angle_alpha   90.00
_cell.angle_beta   90.00
_cell.angle_gamma   90.00
#
_symmetry.space_group_name_H-M   'P 1'
#
loop_
_entity.id
_entity.type
_entity.pdbx_description
1 polymer ?
#
loop_
_entity_poly.entity_id
_entity_poly.type
_entity_poly.pdbx_seq_one_letter_code
_entity_poly.pdbx_strand_id
1 'polypeptide(L)' 'MRDDKPTLSLVVFGNVDAGKSTTIGHLIYKCGGISDKQIEKYTKEAVELGKGSFKYAWVLDNLKTE' A
#
# COMPACT_ATOMS: atom_id res chain seq x y z
N MET A 1 19.60 1.77 -18.40
CA MET A 1 20.09 0.61 -17.61
C MET A 1 18.97 0.18 -16.69
N ARG A 2 18.29 -0.92 -17.00
CA ARG A 2 17.48 -1.62 -15.99
C ARG A 2 18.48 -2.56 -15.33
N ASP A 3 19.20 -2.04 -14.33
CA ASP A 3 20.01 -2.87 -13.45
C ASP A 3 19.15 -4.04 -12.99
N ASP A 4 19.72 -5.24 -13.09
CA ASP A 4 19.15 -6.50 -12.63
C ASP A 4 18.98 -6.41 -11.10
N LYS A 5 17.94 -5.69 -10.66
CA LYS A 5 17.68 -5.48 -9.23
C LYS A 5 17.23 -6.83 -8.69
N PRO A 6 17.87 -7.33 -7.61
CA PRO A 6 17.48 -8.59 -7.02
C PRO A 6 16.02 -8.52 -6.57
N THR A 7 15.26 -9.56 -6.91
CA THR A 7 13.90 -9.73 -6.40
C THR A 7 13.95 -9.95 -4.90
N LEU A 8 13.25 -9.10 -4.14
CA LEU A 8 13.21 -9.17 -2.69
C LEU A 8 11.78 -9.47 -2.23
N SER A 9 11.63 -10.56 -1.46
CA SER A 9 10.39 -10.88 -0.76
C SER A 9 10.46 -10.34 0.67
N LEU A 10 9.49 -9.51 1.07
CA LEU A 10 9.41 -8.90 2.38
C LEU A 10 8.16 -9.37 3.13
N VAL A 11 8.33 -9.89 4.34
CA VAL A 11 7.23 -10.23 5.26
C VAL A 11 7.34 -9.38 6.51
N VAL A 12 6.23 -8.77 6.93
CA VAL A 12 6.17 -7.90 8.10
C VAL A 12 5.23 -8.50 9.14
N PHE A 13 5.74 -8.73 10.35
CA PHE A 13 5.02 -9.32 11.49
C PHE A 13 4.94 -8.34 12.66
N GLY A 14 3.94 -8.52 13.53
CA GLY A 14 3.71 -7.67 14.71
C GLY A 14 2.24 -7.62 15.13
N ASN A 15 1.97 -7.04 16.31
CA ASN A 15 0.63 -6.99 16.91
C ASN A 15 -0.43 -6.34 16.00
N VAL A 16 -1.73 -6.67 16.17
CA VAL A 16 -2.83 -6.27 15.28
C VAL A 16 -2.90 -4.74 15.10
N ASP A 17 -2.63 -3.97 16.16
CA ASP A 17 -2.65 -2.51 16.15
C ASP A 17 -1.29 -1.83 15.94
N ALA A 18 -0.25 -2.60 15.58
CA ALA A 18 1.09 -2.04 15.34
C ALA A 18 1.21 -1.21 14.05
N GLY A 19 0.11 -1.00 13.31
CA GLY A 19 0.10 -0.15 12.11
C GLY A 19 0.84 -0.72 10.90
N LYS A 20 1.09 -2.03 10.85
CA LYS A 20 1.87 -2.71 9.79
C LYS A 20 1.39 -2.35 8.38
N SER A 21 0.08 -2.45 8.14
CA SER A 21 -0.52 -2.15 6.83
C SER A 21 -0.35 -0.68 6.44
N THR A 22 -0.41 0.24 7.41
CA THR A 22 -0.18 1.67 7.18
C THR A 22 1.26 1.94 6.77
N THR A 23 2.23 1.34 7.47
CA THR A 23 3.67 1.51 7.20
C THR A 23 4.06 0.95 5.83
N ILE A 24 3.60 -0.26 5.50
CA ILE A 24 3.91 -0.88 4.19
C ILE A 24 3.22 -0.11 3.06
N GLY A 25 1.96 0.28 3.20
CA GLY A 25 1.27 1.06 2.18
C GLY A 25 1.96 2.40 1.90
N HIS A 26 2.47 3.06 2.94
CA HIS A 26 3.26 4.28 2.81
C HIS A 26 4.63 4.03 2.16
N LEU A 27 5.28 2.90 2.45
CA LEU A 27 6.54 2.50 1.82
C LEU A 27 6.37 2.27 0.32
N ILE A 28 5.33 1.54 -0.10
CA ILE A 28 5.04 1.27 -1.51
C ILE A 28 4.76 2.58 -2.27
N TYR A 29 4.03 3.50 -1.65
CA TYR A 29 3.78 4.83 -2.22
C TYR A 29 5.08 5.62 -2.41
N LYS A 30 5.91 5.73 -1.38
CA LYS A 30 7.20 6.45 -1.45
C LYS A 30 8.19 5.83 -2.43
N CYS A 31 8.20 4.50 -2.56
CA CYS A 31 9.05 3.79 -3.50
C CYS A 31 8.58 3.93 -4.96
N GLY A 32 7.48 4.64 -5.22
CA GLY A 32 6.93 4.82 -6.56
C GLY A 32 6.30 3.55 -7.13
N GLY A 33 5.97 2.57 -6.28
CA GLY A 33 5.27 1.36 -6.70
C GLY A 33 3.83 1.63 -7.13
N ILE A 34 3.28 2.81 -6.79
CA ILE A 34 1.93 3.24 -7.11
C ILE A 34 1.97 4.68 -7.61
N SER A 35 1.28 4.94 -8.71
CA SER A 35 1.17 6.28 -9.29
C SER A 35 0.19 7.16 -8.50
N ASP A 36 0.39 8.49 -8.51
CA ASP A 36 -0.50 9.43 -7.81
C ASP A 36 -1.97 9.32 -8.27
N LYS A 37 -2.23 8.99 -9.54
CA LYS A 37 -3.60 8.73 -10.03
C LYS A 37 -4.25 7.52 -9.36
N GLN A 38 -3.49 6.46 -9.11
CA GLN A 38 -3.99 5.26 -8.44
C GLN A 38 -4.26 5.56 -6.96
N ILE A 39 -3.38 6.30 -6.28
CA ILE A 39 -3.62 6.62 -4.87
C ILE A 39 -4.83 7.53 -4.69
N GLU A 40 -5.10 8.44 -5.63
CA GLU A 40 -6.30 9.29 -5.60
C GLU A 40 -7.57 8.47 -5.80
N LYS A 41 -7.56 7.50 -6.73
CA LYS A 41 -8.67 6.54 -6.92
C LYS A 41 -8.93 5.72 -5.65
N TYR A 42 -7.89 5.11 -5.07
CA TYR A 42 -8.03 4.33 -3.84
C TYR A 42 -8.44 5.20 -2.65
N THR A 43 -8.04 6.47 -2.60
CA THR A 43 -8.51 7.40 -1.56
C THR A 43 -10.00 7.65 -1.67
N LYS A 44 -10.53 7.87 -2.90
CA LYS A 44 -11.97 8.06 -3.11
C LYS A 44 -12.76 6.81 -2.71
N GLU A 45 -12.33 5.64 -3.15
CA GLU A 45 -12.98 4.37 -2.79
C GLU A 45 -12.93 4.11 -1.27
N ALA A 46 -11.81 4.42 -0.60
CA ALA A 46 -11.70 4.30 0.86
C ALA A 46 -12.70 5.20 1.58
N VAL A 47 -12.91 6.42 1.08
CA VAL A 47 -13.86 7.39 1.62
C VAL A 47 -15.30 6.93 1.40
N GLU A 48 -15.63 6.41 0.22
CA GLU A 48 -16.96 5.85 -0.09
C GLU A 48 -17.30 4.63 0.76
N LEU A 49 -16.30 3.80 1.08
CA LEU A 49 -16.44 2.63 1.97
C LEU A 49 -16.45 2.99 3.47
N GLY A 50 -16.43 4.28 3.83
CA GLY A 50 -16.43 4.74 5.23
C GLY A 50 -15.13 4.45 5.98
N LYS A 51 -14.06 4.08 5.26
CA LYS A 51 -12.73 3.75 5.79
C LYS A 51 -11.68 4.80 5.37
N GLY A 52 -12.05 6.08 5.36
CA GLY A 52 -11.19 7.19 4.91
C GLY A 52 -9.82 7.26 5.62
N SER A 53 -9.74 6.83 6.89
CA SER A 53 -8.49 6.77 7.65
C SER A 53 -7.51 5.68 7.16
N PHE A 54 -7.94 4.78 6.28
CA PHE A 54 -7.18 3.63 5.78
C PHE A 54 -6.62 3.82 4.36
N LYS A 55 -6.39 5.06 3.92
CA LYS A 55 -5.86 5.39 2.59
C LYS A 55 -4.69 4.49 2.14
N TYR A 56 -3.71 4.25 3.03
CA TYR A 56 -2.54 3.42 2.72
C TYR A 56 -2.75 1.91 2.94
N ALA A 57 -3.67 1.52 3.82
CA ALA A 57 -4.01 0.12 3.99
C ALA A 57 -4.85 -0.39 2.81
N TRP A 58 -5.66 0.48 2.19
CA TRP A 58 -6.48 0.10 1.03
C TRP A 58 -5.64 -0.18 -0.23
N VAL A 59 -4.53 0.54 -0.37
CA VAL A 59 -3.49 0.23 -1.36
C VAL A 59 -3.05 -1.23 -1.27
N LEU A 60 -2.82 -1.71 -0.04
CA LEU A 60 -2.24 -3.02 0.22
C LEU A 60 -3.26 -4.17 0.03
N ASP A 61 -4.52 -3.91 0.36
CA ASP A 61 -5.60 -4.90 0.28
C ASP A 61 -6.07 -5.09 -1.19
N ASN A 62 -6.03 -4.05 -2.02
CA ASN A 62 -6.23 -4.17 -3.47
C ASN A 62 -5.11 -4.94 -4.17
N LEU A 63 -3.85 -4.76 -3.73
CA LEU A 63 -2.69 -5.45 -4.32
C LEU A 63 -2.68 -6.96 -4.07
N LYS A 64 -3.44 -7.45 -3.08
CA LYS A 64 -3.58 -8.88 -2.78
C LYS A 64 -4.65 -9.58 -3.62
N THR A 65 -5.53 -8.84 -4.30
CA THR A 65 -6.64 -9.40 -5.08
C THR A 65 -6.24 -9.45 -6.55
N GLU A 66 -5.27 -10.30 -6.87
CA GLU A 66 -4.96 -10.83 -8.20
C GLU A 66 -4.34 -12.23 -8.06
#